data_AF-A0A8J8EIY8-F1
#
_entry.id   AF-A0A8J8EIY8-F1
#
_cell.length_a   1.000
_cell.length_b   1.000
_cell.length_c   1.000
_cell.angle_alpha   90.00
_cell.angle_beta   90.00
_cell.angle_gamma   90.00
#
_symmetry.space_group_name_H-M   'P 1'
#
loop_
_entity.id
_entity.type
_entity.pdbx_description
1 polymer ?
#
loop_
_entity_poly.entity_id
_entity_poly.type
_entity_poly.pdbx_seq_one_letter_code
_entity_poly.pdbx_strand_id
1 'polypeptide(L)' 'MLKCQKCGKTYEKFRMLCECGGLLDVVVEFRESFESLLKERYLDVRRYLNFLLINEDFLPKLILPITPT' A
#
# COMPACT_ATOMS: atom_id res chain seq x y z
N MET A 1 6.00 2.90 -8.24
CA MET A 1 6.64 2.29 -9.42
C MET A 1 6.79 0.78 -9.20
N LEU A 2 6.85 -0.03 -10.26
CA LEU A 2 7.17 -1.45 -10.19
C LEU A 2 8.63 -1.68 -10.55
N LYS A 3 9.42 -2.36 -9.71
CA LYS A 3 10.83 -2.63 -9.95
C LYS A 3 11.11 -4.13 -10.01
N CYS A 4 11.80 -4.57 -11.05
CA CYS A 4 12.14 -5.98 -11.19
C CYS A 4 13.26 -6.41 -10.24
N GLN A 5 13.03 -7.49 -9.51
CA GLN A 5 14.01 -8.08 -8.59
C GLN A 5 15.26 -8.62 -9.30
N LYS A 6 15.12 -9.11 -10.54
CA LYS A 6 16.23 -9.74 -11.28
C LYS A 6 17.08 -8.75 -12.07
N CYS A 7 16.45 -7.87 -12.84
CA CYS A 7 17.16 -6.98 -13.78
C CYS A 7 17.08 -5.50 -13.42
N GLY A 8 16.36 -5.13 -12.36
CA GLY A 8 16.26 -3.75 -11.90
C GLY A 8 15.40 -2.80 -12.76
N LYS A 9 14.89 -3.25 -13.92
CA LYS A 9 13.99 -2.45 -14.76
C LYS A 9 12.80 -1.93 -13.95
N THR A 10 12.43 -0.68 -14.20
CA THR A 10 11.29 -0.02 -13.56
C THR A 10 10.15 0.18 -14.57
N TYR A 11 8.92 0.10 -14.06
CA TYR A 11 7.70 0.29 -14.84
C TYR A 11 6.73 1.17 -14.05
N GLU A 12 6.08 2.12 -14.74
CA GLU A 12 5.07 2.98 -14.11
C GLU A 12 3.65 2.42 -14.24
N LYS A 13 3.38 1.68 -15.33
CA LYS A 13 2.09 1.01 -15.55
C LYS A 13 2.08 -0.36 -14.88
N PHE A 14 0.90 -0.77 -14.42
CA PHE A 14 0.70 -2.09 -13.83
C PHE A 14 1.14 -3.20 -14.79
N ARG A 15 1.96 -4.12 -14.28
CA ARG A 15 2.41 -5.34 -14.95
C ARG A 15 2.54 -6.45 -13.91
N MET A 16 2.24 -7.68 -14.30
CA MET A 16 2.43 -8.84 -13.42
C MET A 16 3.85 -9.39 -13.45
N LEU A 17 4.54 -9.28 -14.58
CA LEU A 17 5.89 -9.82 -14.79
C LEU A 17 6.76 -8.80 -15.54
N CYS A 18 8.05 -8.83 -15.24
CA CYS A 18 9.05 -8.15 -16.05
C CYS A 18 9.27 -8.89 -17.38
N GLU A 19 9.74 -8.20 -18.41
CA GLU A 19 10.12 -8.79 -19.70
C GLU A 19 11.20 -9.87 -19.58
N CYS A 20 12.02 -9.84 -18.53
CA CYS A 20 12.99 -10.90 -18.24
C CYS A 20 12.40 -12.12 -17.49
N GLY A 21 11.08 -12.15 -17.25
CA GLY A 21 10.40 -13.18 -16.47
C GLY A 21 10.60 -13.07 -14.95
N GLY A 22 11.19 -11.96 -14.47
CA GLY A 22 11.34 -11.70 -13.04
C GLY A 22 10.07 -11.12 -12.40
N LEU A 23 9.92 -11.37 -11.10
CA LEU A 23 8.90 -10.73 -10.27
C LEU A 23 9.18 -9.21 -10.15
N LEU A 24 8.10 -8.47 -9.92
CA LEU A 24 8.09 -7.02 -9.77
C LEU A 24 7.67 -6.65 -8.35
N ASP A 25 8.50 -5.87 -7.67
CA ASP A 25 8.17 -5.26 -6.38
C ASP A 25 7.51 -3.91 -6.61
N VAL A 26 6.51 -3.58 -5.80
CA VAL A 26 5.99 -2.22 -5.78
C VAL A 26 6.84 -1.38 -4.85
N VAL A 27 7.43 -0.32 -5.41
CA VAL A 27 8.26 0.64 -4.70
C VAL A 27 7.52 1.98 -4.70
N VAL A 28 7.31 2.52 -3.51
CA VAL A 28 6.75 3.85 -3.30
C VAL A 28 7.75 4.66 -2.49
N GLU A 29 8.07 5.85 -2.99
CA GLU A 29 8.95 6.78 -2.30
C GLU A 29 8.10 7.87 -1.64
N PHE A 30 8.39 8.14 -0.38
CA PHE A 30 7.72 9.15 0.40
C PHE A 30 8.71 10.27 0.72
N ARG A 31 8.27 11.52 0.57
CA ARG A 31 9.09 12.70 0.92
C ARG A 31 8.94 13.11 2.38
N GLU A 32 7.79 12.77 2.96
CA GLU A 32 7.38 13.14 4.31
C GLU A 32 7.92 12.13 5.33
N SER A 33 7.94 12.49 6.62
CA SER A 33 8.38 11.56 7.66
C SER A 33 7.36 10.43 7.83
N PHE A 34 7.83 9.29 8.33
CA PHE A 34 6.97 8.14 8.60
C PHE A 34 5.79 8.51 9.50
N GLU A 35 6.04 9.25 10.57
CA GLU A 35 5.06 9.68 11.57
C GLU A 35 3.97 10.55 10.94
N SER A 36 4.36 11.51 10.08
CA SER A 36 3.40 12.40 9.41
C SER A 36 2.47 11.69 8.43
N LEU A 37 2.89 10.52 7.94
CA LEU A 37 2.12 9.68 7.03
C LEU A 37 1.20 8.71 7.76
N LEU A 38 1.27 8.59 9.09
CA LEU A 38 0.36 7.75 9.85
C LEU A 38 -0.99 8.42 10.00
N LYS A 39 -2.07 7.67 9.76
CA LYS A 39 -3.43 8.15 10.05
C LYS A 39 -3.71 8.06 11.55
N GLU A 40 -3.43 9.14 12.28
CA GLU A 40 -3.57 9.22 13.75
C GLU A 40 -4.98 8.90 14.27
N ARG A 41 -6.02 9.09 13.45
CA ARG A 41 -7.41 8.72 13.78
C ARG A 41 -7.59 7.22 14.05
N TYR A 42 -6.65 6.37 13.63
CA TYR A 42 -6.68 4.94 13.84
C TYR A 42 -5.59 4.51 14.82
N LEU A 43 -5.97 3.68 15.80
CA LEU A 43 -5.02 3.08 16.74
C LEU A 43 -4.56 1.68 16.32
N ASP A 44 -5.14 1.11 15.26
CA ASP A 44 -4.82 -0.22 14.74
C ASP A 44 -4.01 -0.15 13.42
N VAL A 45 -3.90 -1.29 12.71
CA VAL A 45 -3.16 -1.43 11.44
C VAL A 45 -3.62 -0.45 10.34
N ARG A 46 -4.84 0.11 10.43
CA ARG A 46 -5.35 1.11 9.49
C ARG A 46 -4.59 2.42 9.54
N ARG A 47 -3.78 2.66 10.58
CA ARG A 47 -2.89 3.83 10.61
C ARG A 47 -1.91 3.83 9.43
N TYR A 48 -1.59 2.66 8.88
CA TYR A 48 -0.64 2.48 7.77
C TYR A 48 -1.28 2.54 6.38
N LEU A 49 -2.56 2.93 6.25
CA LEU A 49 -3.27 2.94 4.96
C LEU A 49 -2.54 3.73 3.87
N ASN A 50 -1.85 4.82 4.21
CA ASN A 50 -1.09 5.62 3.25
C ASN A 50 0.09 4.87 2.60
N PHE A 51 0.55 3.76 3.21
CA PHE A 51 1.62 2.92 2.69
C PHE A 51 1.10 1.74 1.86
N LEU A 52 -0.22 1.50 1.87
CA LEU A 52 -0.84 0.39 1.16
C LEU A 52 -1.32 0.86 -0.21
N LEU A 53 -1.13 0.03 -1.22
CA LEU A 53 -1.55 0.30 -2.61
C LEU A 53 -3.02 -0.10 -2.79
N ILE A 54 -3.88 0.46 -1.95
CA ILE A 54 -5.30 0.15 -1.90
C ILE A 54 -6.07 1.44 -2.14
N ASN A 55 -7.09 1.38 -2.99
CA ASN A 55 -8.05 2.48 -3.05
C ASN A 55 -9.01 2.34 -1.85
N GLU A 56 -9.05 3.37 -1.00
CA GLU A 56 -9.86 3.43 0.21
C GLU A 56 -11.37 3.21 -0.04
N ASP A 57 -11.86 3.52 -1.23
CA ASP A 57 -13.25 3.30 -1.64
C ASP A 57 -13.65 1.82 -1.62
N PHE A 58 -12.67 0.92 -1.74
CA PHE A 58 -12.88 -0.53 -1.70
C PHE A 58 -12.58 -1.15 -0.33
N LEU A 59 -12.27 -0.35 0.69
CA LEU A 59 -12.08 -0.87 2.03
C LEU A 59 -13.39 -1.39 2.62
N PRO A 60 -13.38 -2.55 3.31
CA PRO A 60 -14.56 -3.03 3.99
C PRO A 60 -14.98 -2.04 5.08
N LYS A 61 -16.28 -1.75 5.15
CA LYS A 61 -16.85 -0.95 6.24
C LYS A 61 -16.85 -1.80 7.50
N LEU A 62 -16.07 -1.36 8.50
CA LEU A 62 -16.11 -1.96 9.82
C LEU A 62 -17.41 -1.55 10.52
N ILE A 63 -18.34 -2.49 10.61
CA ILE A 63 -19.50 -2.36 11.49
C ILE A 63 -19.03 -2.83 12.86
N LEU A 64 -18.86 -1.88 13.78
CA LEU A 64 -18.50 -2.23 15.16
C LEU A 64 -19.62 -3.11 15.73
N PRO A 65 -19.29 -4.20 16.45
CA PRO A 65 -20.30 -4.95 17.15
C PRO A 65 -21.05 -4.01 18.08
N ILE A 66 -22.38 -4.09 18.06
CA ILE A 66 -23.20 -3.35 19.00
C ILE A 66 -22.94 -3.99 20.36
N THR A 67 -22.11 -3.37 21.20
CA THR A 67 -22.06 -3.74 22.60
C THR A 67 -23.37 -3.26 23.22
N PRO A 68 -24.23 -4.14 23.77
CA PRO A 68 -25.41 -3.69 24.49
C PRO A 68 -24.97 -2.75 25.62
N THR A 69 -25.64 -1.60 25.73
CA THR A 69 -25.46 -0.64 26.84
C THR A 69 -26.32 -1.02 28.03
#